data_AF-A0A087SBR5-F1
#
_entry.id   AF-A0A087SBR5-F1
#
_cell.length_a   1.000
_cell.length_b   1.000
_cell.length_c   1.000
_cell.angle_alpha   90.00
_cell.angle_beta   90.00
_cell.angle_gamma   90.00
#
_symmetry.space_group_name_H-M   'P 1'
#
loop_
_entity.id
_entity.type
_entity.pdbx_description
1 polymer ?
#
loop_
_entity_poly.entity_id
_entity_poly.type
_entity_poly.pdbx_seq_one_letter_code
_entity_poly.pdbx_strand_id
1 'polypeptide(L)'
;MPSVTALRRWLVFVALLRLLAVVIGFGSPDKLRTNLYNRKPFLVNDLQGRTFAVWTLTSSVLCLICARNPCVPSIYGATLASFAIALLHFLLELTVFGTLDWRGALQPGIVATVSVLWMGAGWNYYTSYAPRAEPTVSEEVTVTKDE
;
A
#
# COMPACT_ATOMS: atom_id res chain seq x y z
N MET A 1 15.06 12.58 11.01
CA MET A 1 15.33 12.80 9.56
C MET A 1 14.00 13.07 8.85
N PRO A 2 13.82 14.25 8.24
CA PRO A 2 12.53 14.67 7.65
C PRO A 2 12.04 13.78 6.50
N SER A 3 12.95 13.18 5.73
CA SER A 3 12.67 12.24 4.62
C SER A 3 12.03 10.92 5.06
N VAL A 4 12.39 10.39 6.24
CA VAL A 4 11.79 9.19 6.82
C VAL A 4 10.38 9.49 7.28
N THR A 5 10.17 10.62 7.97
CA THR A 5 8.84 11.06 8.40
C THR A 5 7.91 11.32 7.22
N ALA A 6 8.42 11.89 6.12
CA ALA A 6 7.66 12.08 4.89
C ALA A 6 7.18 10.75 4.28
N LEU A 7 8.08 9.77 4.15
CA LEU A 7 7.71 8.44 3.64
C LEU A 7 6.69 7.74 4.53
N ARG A 8 6.85 7.82 5.86
CA ARG A 8 5.87 7.25 6.81
C ARG A 8 4.48 7.85 6.62
N ARG A 9 4.39 9.18 6.51
CA ARG A 9 3.12 9.89 6.25
C ARG A 9 2.51 9.48 4.91
N TRP A 10 3.33 9.37 3.87
CA TRP A 10 2.90 8.90 2.55
C TRP A 10 2.32 7.48 2.59
N LEU A 11 3.01 6.54 3.24
CA LEU A 11 2.55 5.16 3.36
C LEU A 11 1.24 5.05 4.15
N VAL A 12 1.08 5.84 5.22
CA VAL A 12 -0.19 5.91 5.97
C VAL A 12 -1.31 6.47 5.09
N PHE A 13 -1.04 7.54 4.34
CA PHE A 13 -2.02 8.10 3.41
C PHE A 13 -2.46 7.08 2.35
N VAL A 14 -1.52 6.36 1.74
CA VAL A 14 -1.82 5.29 0.78
C VAL A 14 -2.59 4.14 1.43
N ALA A 15 -2.23 3.76 2.66
CA ALA A 15 -2.96 2.72 3.40
C ALA A 15 -4.42 3.13 3.65
N LEU A 16 -4.69 4.38 4.00
CA LEU A 16 -6.05 4.90 4.17
C LEU A 16 -6.84 4.87 2.85
N LEU A 17 -6.25 5.30 1.74
CA LEU A 17 -6.89 5.19 0.41
C LEU A 17 -7.23 3.74 0.07
N ARG A 18 -6.32 2.80 0.38
CA ARG A 18 -6.55 1.37 0.21
C ARG A 18 -7.69 0.87 1.10
N LEU A 19 -7.79 1.31 2.36
CA LEU A 19 -8.89 0.93 3.25
C LEU A 19 -10.25 1.42 2.73
N LEU A 20 -10.33 2.62 2.13
CA LEU A 20 -11.55 3.08 1.47
C LEU A 20 -11.93 2.15 0.31
N ALA A 21 -10.96 1.71 -0.50
CA ALA A 21 -11.21 0.74 -1.57
C ALA A 21 -11.67 -0.63 -1.04
N VAL A 22 -11.16 -1.07 0.12
CA VAL A 22 -11.61 -2.30 0.81
C VAL A 22 -13.09 -2.18 1.21
N VAL A 23 -13.48 -1.06 1.83
CA VAL A 23 -14.89 -0.83 2.23
C VAL A 23 -15.81 -0.83 1.02
N ILE A 24 -15.40 -0.20 -0.09
CA ILE A 24 -16.17 -0.21 -1.34
C ILE A 24 -16.27 -1.64 -1.91
N GLY A 25 -15.18 -2.41 -1.87
CA GLY A 25 -15.18 -3.79 -2.39
C GLY A 25 -16.05 -4.77 -1.62
N PHE A 26 -16.18 -4.60 -0.30
CA PHE A 26 -17.09 -5.41 0.51
C PHE A 26 -18.54 -4.92 0.47
N GLY A 27 -18.77 -3.60 0.54
CA GLY A 27 -20.11 -3.03 0.70
C GLY A 27 -20.81 -2.66 -0.60
N SER A 28 -20.10 -2.51 -1.72
CA SER A 28 -20.66 -2.07 -3.00
C SER A 28 -19.82 -2.52 -4.20
N PRO A 29 -19.74 -3.83 -4.51
CA PRO A 29 -18.96 -4.34 -5.64
C PRO A 29 -19.37 -3.74 -6.99
N ASP A 30 -20.63 -3.33 -7.14
CA ASP A 30 -21.13 -2.60 -8.32
C ASP A 30 -20.41 -1.26 -8.58
N LYS A 31 -19.91 -0.59 -7.54
CA LYS A 31 -19.13 0.66 -7.71
C LYS A 31 -17.72 0.39 -8.23
N LEU A 32 -17.12 -0.74 -7.89
CA LEU A 32 -15.86 -1.19 -8.50
C LEU A 32 -16.06 -1.55 -9.98
N ARG A 33 -17.16 -2.26 -10.27
CA ARG A 33 -17.54 -2.66 -11.63
C ARG A 33 -17.71 -1.47 -12.57
N THR A 34 -18.32 -0.39 -12.08
CA THR A 34 -18.62 0.80 -12.89
C THR A 34 -17.47 1.80 -12.99
N ASN A 35 -16.60 1.91 -11.98
CA ASN A 35 -15.52 2.91 -11.98
C ASN A 35 -14.15 2.35 -12.40
N LEU A 36 -13.85 1.08 -12.13
CA LEU A 36 -12.56 0.45 -12.45
C LEU A 36 -12.69 -0.48 -13.67
N TYR A 37 -13.58 -1.46 -13.60
CA TYR A 37 -13.72 -2.51 -14.63
C TYR A 37 -14.85 -2.23 -15.63
N ASN A 38 -14.95 -0.98 -16.08
CA ASN A 38 -16.08 -0.49 -16.88
C ASN A 38 -16.14 -1.06 -18.31
N ARG A 39 -15.04 -1.62 -18.85
CA ARG A 39 -15.01 -2.18 -20.22
C ARG A 39 -15.60 -3.58 -20.31
N LYS A 40 -15.47 -4.38 -19.26
CA LYS A 40 -16.02 -5.75 -19.18
C LYS A 40 -16.66 -6.01 -17.81
N PRO A 41 -17.73 -5.26 -17.47
CA PRO A 41 -18.32 -5.30 -16.14
C PRO A 41 -18.87 -6.68 -15.76
N PHE A 42 -19.25 -7.50 -16.74
CA PHE A 42 -19.76 -8.86 -16.52
C PHE A 42 -18.73 -9.86 -15.96
N LEU A 43 -17.43 -9.55 -16.03
CA LEU A 43 -16.37 -10.38 -15.45
C LEU A 43 -16.16 -10.13 -13.95
N VAL A 44 -16.67 -9.00 -13.44
CA VAL A 44 -16.59 -8.64 -12.03
C VAL A 44 -17.83 -9.15 -11.33
N ASN A 45 -17.70 -10.33 -10.73
CA ASN A 45 -18.71 -10.89 -9.85
C ASN A 45 -18.41 -10.52 -8.38
N ASP A 46 -19.37 -10.75 -7.49
CA ASP A 46 -19.24 -10.43 -6.06
C ASP A 46 -18.05 -11.14 -5.40
N LEU A 47 -17.69 -12.32 -5.89
CA LEU A 47 -16.52 -13.05 -5.39
C LEU A 47 -15.22 -12.32 -5.75
N GLN A 48 -15.11 -11.81 -6.98
CA GLN A 48 -13.97 -11.02 -7.45
C GLN A 48 -13.85 -9.71 -6.67
N GLY A 49 -14.97 -9.04 -6.36
CA GLY A 49 -14.99 -7.85 -5.50
C GLY A 49 -14.42 -8.12 -4.11
N ARG A 50 -14.81 -9.25 -3.49
CA ARG A 50 -14.25 -9.68 -2.19
C ARG A 50 -12.77 -10.04 -2.27
N THR A 51 -12.33 -10.74 -3.32
CA THR A 51 -10.92 -11.08 -3.52
C THR A 51 -10.06 -9.82 -3.71
N PHE A 52 -10.55 -8.85 -4.50
CA PHE A 52 -9.89 -7.56 -4.67
C PHE A 52 -9.79 -6.81 -3.33
N ALA A 53 -10.86 -6.83 -2.52
CA ALA A 53 -10.86 -6.22 -1.20
C ALA A 53 -9.83 -6.88 -0.25
N VAL A 54 -9.79 -8.21 -0.17
CA VAL A 54 -8.82 -8.92 0.69
C VAL A 54 -7.39 -8.65 0.22
N TRP A 55 -7.12 -8.70 -1.09
CA TRP A 55 -5.79 -8.40 -1.64
C TRP A 55 -5.35 -6.95 -1.36
N THR A 56 -6.28 -6.00 -1.48
CA THR A 56 -6.04 -4.59 -1.15
C THR A 56 -5.79 -4.39 0.34
N LEU A 57 -6.52 -5.12 1.20
CA LEU A 57 -6.34 -5.11 2.65
C LEU A 57 -4.94 -5.62 3.03
N THR A 58 -4.49 -6.73 2.46
CA THR A 58 -3.12 -7.25 2.66
C THR A 58 -2.07 -6.20 2.29
N SER A 59 -2.24 -5.55 1.14
CA SER A 59 -1.33 -4.49 0.68
C SER A 59 -1.38 -3.24 1.58
N SER A 60 -2.54 -2.92 2.16
CA SER A 60 -2.69 -1.83 3.13
C SER A 60 -1.96 -2.13 4.44
N VAL A 61 -2.10 -3.36 4.96
CA VAL A 61 -1.39 -3.81 6.16
C VAL A 61 0.12 -3.73 5.97
N LEU A 62 0.65 -4.17 4.82
CA LEU A 62 2.08 -4.01 4.50
C LEU A 62 2.53 -2.55 4.56
N CYS A 63 1.76 -1.61 4.00
CA CYS A 63 2.06 -0.18 4.09
C CYS A 63 2.07 0.32 5.54
N LEU A 64 1.12 -0.10 6.38
CA LEU A 64 1.08 0.29 7.78
C LEU A 64 2.29 -0.26 8.56
N ILE A 65 2.64 -1.53 8.34
CA ILE A 65 3.81 -2.17 8.96
C ILE A 65 5.10 -1.44 8.53
N CYS A 66 5.25 -1.16 7.23
CA CYS A 66 6.39 -0.40 6.70
C CYS A 66 6.41 1.05 7.19
N ALA A 67 5.26 1.67 7.41
CA ALA A 67 5.18 3.02 7.97
C ALA A 67 5.62 3.07 9.44
N ARG A 68 5.43 2.00 10.21
CA ARG A 68 5.95 1.90 11.58
C ARG A 68 7.48 1.79 11.57
N ASN A 69 8.00 0.85 10.78
CA ASN A 69 9.44 0.55 10.72
C ASN A 69 9.95 0.48 9.26
N PRO A 70 10.21 1.64 8.62
CA PRO A 70 10.71 1.67 7.24
C PRO A 70 12.17 1.24 7.10
N CYS A 71 12.92 1.14 8.20
CA CYS A 71 14.34 0.80 8.19
C CYS A 71 14.61 -0.72 8.11
N VAL A 72 13.56 -1.55 8.13
CA VAL A 72 13.70 -3.02 8.02
C VAL A 72 13.69 -3.41 6.54
N PRO A 73 14.80 -3.89 5.97
CA PRO A 73 14.90 -4.09 4.51
C PRO A 73 13.90 -5.11 3.97
N SER A 74 13.56 -6.15 4.73
CA SER A 74 12.59 -7.17 4.32
C SER A 74 11.17 -6.60 4.18
N ILE A 75 10.72 -5.80 5.15
CA ILE A 75 9.40 -5.16 5.14
C ILE A 75 9.34 -4.08 4.05
N TYR A 76 10.43 -3.32 3.91
CA TYR A 76 10.55 -2.30 2.88
C TYR A 76 10.47 -2.91 1.47
N GLY A 77 11.23 -3.99 1.24
CA GLY A 77 11.22 -4.77 0.00
C GLY A 77 9.86 -5.38 -0.30
N ALA A 78 9.21 -5.98 0.70
CA ALA A 78 7.86 -6.53 0.54
C ALA A 78 6.84 -5.44 0.17
N THR A 79 6.95 -4.26 0.77
CA THR A 79 6.05 -3.13 0.50
C THR A 79 6.28 -2.56 -0.89
N LEU A 80 7.54 -2.39 -1.29
CA LEU A 80 7.92 -2.00 -2.65
C LEU A 80 7.42 -3.02 -3.69
N ALA A 81 7.61 -4.32 -3.43
CA ALA A 81 7.10 -5.38 -4.28
C ALA A 81 5.58 -5.35 -4.39
N SER A 82 4.84 -5.04 -3.32
CA SER A 82 3.38 -4.89 -3.37
C SER A 82 2.95 -3.78 -4.35
N PHE A 83 3.68 -2.66 -4.38
CA PHE A 83 3.42 -1.58 -5.33
C PHE A 83 3.78 -1.98 -6.76
N ALA A 84 4.89 -2.70 -6.95
CA ALA A 84 5.28 -3.20 -8.27
C ALA A 84 4.27 -4.21 -8.83
N ILE A 85 3.78 -5.14 -7.99
CA ILE A 85 2.75 -6.11 -8.38
C ILE A 85 1.45 -5.39 -8.75
N ALA A 86 1.04 -4.39 -7.96
CA ALA A 86 -0.14 -3.59 -8.27
C ALA A 86 0.01 -2.86 -9.63
N LEU A 87 1.17 -2.24 -9.87
CA LEU A 87 1.47 -1.56 -11.13
C LEU A 87 1.43 -2.54 -12.32
N LEU A 88 2.08 -3.70 -12.18
CA LEU A 88 2.07 -4.75 -13.19
C LEU A 88 0.65 -5.24 -13.49
N HIS A 89 -0.16 -5.47 -12.46
CA HIS A 89 -1.55 -5.88 -12.62
C HIS A 89 -2.35 -4.83 -13.42
N PHE A 90 -2.29 -3.55 -13.05
CA PHE A 90 -2.97 -2.49 -13.81
C PHE A 90 -2.47 -2.37 -15.25
N LEU A 91 -1.15 -2.51 -15.49
CA LEU A 91 -0.59 -2.49 -16.83
C LEU A 91 -1.08 -3.66 -17.69
N LEU A 92 -1.10 -4.88 -17.13
CA LEU A 92 -1.61 -6.06 -17.83
C LEU A 92 -3.11 -5.92 -18.15
N GLU A 93 -3.90 -5.40 -17.23
CA GLU A 93 -5.32 -5.18 -17.45
C GLU A 93 -5.61 -4.10 -18.51
N LEU A 94 -4.75 -3.09 -18.65
CA LEU A 94 -4.86 -2.06 -19.68
C LEU A 94 -4.37 -2.55 -21.06
N THR A 95 -3.27 -3.31 -21.10
CA THR A 95 -2.56 -3.65 -22.35
C THR A 95 -2.96 -5.00 -22.94
N VAL A 96 -3.20 -6.01 -22.10
CA VAL A 96 -3.44 -7.39 -22.53
C VAL A 96 -4.93 -7.75 -22.42
N PHE A 97 -5.54 -7.57 -21.25
CA PHE A 97 -6.90 -8.05 -20.99
C PHE A 97 -8.00 -7.06 -21.38
N GLY A 98 -7.67 -5.76 -21.39
CA GLY A 98 -8.56 -4.67 -21.78
C GLY A 98 -9.82 -4.56 -20.90
N THR A 99 -9.75 -4.97 -19.63
CA THR A 99 -10.90 -4.95 -18.70
C THR A 99 -11.08 -3.58 -18.02
N LEU A 100 -9.98 -2.84 -17.88
CA LEU A 100 -9.91 -1.53 -17.26
C LEU A 100 -9.88 -0.43 -18.33
N ASP A 101 -10.55 0.69 -18.05
CA ASP A 101 -10.37 1.92 -18.81
C ASP A 101 -9.23 2.77 -18.21
N TRP A 102 -8.60 3.56 -19.07
CA TRP A 102 -7.46 4.40 -18.68
C TRP A 102 -7.81 5.34 -17.52
N ARG A 103 -9.03 5.87 -17.48
CA ARG A 103 -9.50 6.79 -16.43
C ARG A 103 -9.57 6.12 -15.06
N GLY A 104 -10.04 4.87 -15.00
CA GLY A 104 -10.16 4.11 -13.75
C GLY A 104 -8.82 3.62 -13.21
N ALA A 105 -7.89 3.27 -14.10
CA ALA A 105 -6.55 2.81 -13.75
C ALA A 105 -5.58 3.96 -13.39
N LEU A 106 -5.84 5.19 -13.86
CA LEU A 106 -4.94 6.32 -13.71
C LEU A 106 -4.66 6.66 -12.24
N GLN A 107 -5.70 6.76 -11.41
CA GLN A 107 -5.56 7.14 -10.00
C GLN A 107 -4.71 6.14 -9.19
N PRO A 108 -5.03 4.83 -9.17
CA PRO A 108 -4.17 3.85 -8.49
C PRO A 108 -2.81 3.68 -9.18
N GLY A 109 -2.74 3.83 -10.51
CA GLY A 109 -1.50 3.75 -11.28
C GLY A 109 -0.48 4.84 -10.93
N ILE A 110 -0.92 6.08 -10.78
CA ILE A 110 -0.06 7.20 -10.34
C ILE A 110 0.48 6.92 -8.93
N VAL A 111 -0.39 6.53 -8.00
CA VAL A 111 0.00 6.24 -6.61
C VAL A 111 1.04 5.11 -6.56
N ALA A 112 0.82 4.04 -7.33
CA ALA A 112 1.76 2.93 -7.43
C ALA A 112 3.10 3.37 -8.04
N THR A 113 3.08 4.11 -9.15
CA THR A 113 4.30 4.58 -9.84
C THR A 113 5.13 5.50 -8.95
N VAL A 114 4.50 6.50 -8.32
CA VAL A 114 5.19 7.41 -7.40
C VAL A 114 5.79 6.65 -6.22
N SER A 115 5.06 5.68 -5.67
CA SER A 115 5.55 4.87 -4.54
C SER A 115 6.72 3.98 -4.94
N VAL A 116 6.68 3.35 -6.11
CA VAL A 116 7.80 2.53 -6.64
C VAL A 116 9.03 3.39 -6.89
N LEU A 117 8.88 4.55 -7.53
CA LEU A 117 10.01 5.43 -7.84
C LEU A 117 10.63 6.01 -6.56
N TRP A 118 9.81 6.50 -5.63
CA TRP A 118 10.30 7.02 -4.36
C TRP A 118 11.01 5.92 -3.57
N MET A 119 10.34 4.78 -3.35
CA MET A 119 10.91 3.72 -2.53
C MET A 119 12.12 3.05 -3.18
N GLY A 120 12.11 2.90 -4.51
CA GLY A 120 13.24 2.38 -5.28
C GLY A 120 14.46 3.30 -5.22
N ALA A 121 14.29 4.59 -5.48
CA ALA A 121 15.39 5.56 -5.39
C ALA A 121 15.90 5.72 -3.95
N GLY A 122 15.00 5.60 -2.97
CA GLY A 122 15.31 5.68 -1.56
C GLY A 122 15.91 4.41 -0.94
N TRP A 123 16.04 3.30 -1.69
CA TRP A 123 16.42 2.00 -1.14
C TRP A 123 17.65 2.07 -0.23
N ASN A 124 18.80 2.49 -0.77
CA ASN A 124 20.06 2.59 -0.02
C ASN A 124 19.95 3.54 1.19
N TYR A 125 19.18 4.62 1.07
CA TYR A 125 19.01 5.59 2.14
C TYR A 125 18.20 5.01 3.31
N TYR A 126 17.08 4.36 3.02
CA TYR A 126 16.17 3.83 4.05
C TYR A 126 16.64 2.48 4.62
N THR A 127 17.32 1.64 3.84
CA THR A 127 17.77 0.31 4.31
C THR A 127 19.15 0.30 4.95
N SER A 128 20.05 1.21 4.54
CA SER A 128 21.48 1.13 4.93
C SER A 128 21.95 2.29 5.81
N TYR A 129 21.37 3.48 5.67
CA TYR A 129 21.83 4.69 6.36
C TYR A 129 20.87 5.22 7.43
N ALA A 130 19.57 4.95 7.32
CA ALA A 130 18.63 5.33 8.36
C ALA A 130 18.95 4.53 9.64
N PRO A 131 19.30 5.19 10.76
CA PRO A 131 19.45 4.50 12.04
C PRO A 131 18.18 3.69 12.27
N ARG A 132 18.32 2.41 12.68
CA ARG A 132 17.17 1.69 13.21
C ARG A 132 16.62 2.57 14.32
N ALA A 133 15.42 3.09 14.14
CA ALA A 133 14.70 3.68 15.25
C ALA A 133 14.49 2.50 16.21
N GLU A 134 15.37 2.38 17.21
CA GLU A 134 15.14 1.47 18.31
C GLU A 134 13.73 1.77 18.82
N PRO A 135 12.93 0.73 19.12
CA PRO A 135 11.71 0.96 19.85
C PRO A 135 12.13 1.66 21.13
N THR A 136 11.71 2.90 21.33
CA THR A 136 11.86 3.56 22.62
C THR A 136 11.12 2.68 23.62
N VAL A 137 11.87 1.83 24.32
CA VAL A 137 11.42 1.10 25.50
C VAL A 137 11.13 2.20 26.53
N SER A 138 9.91 2.72 26.49
CA SER A 138 9.40 3.68 27.47
C SER A 138 8.71 2.95 28.62
N GLU A 139 9.26 1.82 29.06
CA GLU A 139 8.67 1.00 30.13
C GLU A 139 9.73 0.36 31.04
N GLU A 140 10.82 1.09 31.31
CA GLU A 140 11.75 0.73 32.38
C GLU A 140 12.11 2.01 33.15
N VAL A 141 12.07 1.93 34.49
CA VAL A 141 12.25 3.02 35.48
C VAL A 141 10.98 3.80 35.88
N THR A 142 10.03 3.09 36.49
CA THR A 142 9.47 3.51 37.81
C THR A 142 9.09 2.28 38.63
N VAL A 143 10.03 1.34 38.75
CA VAL A 143 10.09 0.40 39.87
C VAL A 143 11.35 0.78 40.63
N THR A 144 11.19 1.67 41.62
CA THR A 144 12.01 1.84 42.83
C THR A 144 11.66 3.19 43.46
N LYS A 145 10.66 3.18 44.34
CA LYS A 145 10.74 3.91 45.61
C LYS A 145 9.70 3.35 46.58
N ASP A 146 9.90 2.08 46.95
CA ASP A 146 9.59 1.65 48.30
C ASP A 146 10.79 2.05 49.16
N GLU A 147 10.63 3.11 49.95
CA GLU A 147 11.30 3.38 51.23
C GLU A 147 10.44 4.38 52.01
#